data_AF-A0A2T4DA69-F1
#
_entry.id   AF-A0A2T4DA69-F1
#
_cell.length_a   1.000
_cell.length_b   1.000
_cell.length_c   1.000
_cell.angle_alpha   90.00
_cell.angle_beta   90.00
_cell.angle_gamma   90.00
#
_symmetry.space_group_name_H-M   'P 1'
#
loop_
_entity.id
_entity.type
_entity.pdbx_description
1 polymer ?
#
loop_
_entity_poly.entity_id
_entity_poly.type
_entity_poly.pdbx_seq_one_letter_code
_entity_poly.pdbx_strand_id
1 'polypeptide(L)'
;FQDQGNHAAARTLLQSQQLAQPATGLGNQKLLLTMASATALEDESWAKEIAGELTPSTFIDYPADLIARAANLQADTFALAGDPMSAAMTLILLAQTDNTADAQQIHNRVWSLLEEVPENELSSASAEAIGYEAQGWLELASLLRTPDAGIDEQGRSIRGWQNNWPGHPAAQVLPSELQLIATLAESRPEKIALVLPLEGQIGRAS
;
A
#
# COMPACT_ATOMS: atom_id res chain seq x y z
N PHE A 1 9.94 -23.71 8.30
CA PHE A 1 10.97 -24.63 7.73
C PHE A 1 10.38 -25.76 6.88
N GLN A 2 9.32 -26.47 7.29
CA GLN A 2 8.69 -27.50 6.44
C GLN A 2 8.07 -26.91 5.14
N ASP A 3 7.49 -25.71 5.21
CA ASP A 3 6.89 -25.08 4.02
C ASP A 3 7.93 -24.52 3.03
N GLN A 4 9.04 -23.93 3.51
CA GLN A 4 10.13 -23.46 2.65
C GLN A 4 10.76 -24.59 1.82
N GLY A 5 10.92 -25.79 2.41
CA GLY A 5 11.39 -26.96 1.66
C GLY A 5 10.45 -27.36 0.53
N ASN A 6 9.14 -27.24 0.76
CA ASN A 6 8.13 -27.49 -0.27
C ASN A 6 8.17 -26.43 -1.38
N HIS A 7 8.36 -25.15 -1.05
CA HIS A 7 8.48 -24.09 -2.04
C HIS A 7 9.77 -24.19 -2.86
N ALA A 8 10.88 -24.62 -2.25
CA ALA A 8 12.13 -24.87 -2.98
C ALA A 8 11.98 -26.00 -4.00
N ALA A 9 11.35 -27.12 -3.60
CA ALA A 9 11.04 -28.21 -4.53
C ALA A 9 10.03 -27.77 -5.62
N ALA A 10 9.02 -26.99 -5.25
CA ALA A 10 8.05 -26.42 -6.18
C ALA A 10 8.74 -25.54 -7.23
N ARG A 11 9.69 -24.69 -6.83
CA ARG A 11 10.49 -23.88 -7.77
C ARG A 11 11.18 -24.73 -8.81
N THR A 12 11.90 -25.79 -8.39
CA THR A 12 12.59 -26.68 -9.33
C THR A 12 11.63 -27.31 -10.34
N LEU A 13 10.44 -27.72 -9.91
CA LEU A 13 9.41 -28.27 -10.79
C LEU A 13 8.84 -27.20 -11.73
N LEU A 14 8.47 -26.02 -11.20
CA LEU A 14 7.84 -24.93 -11.94
C LEU A 14 8.75 -24.34 -13.03
N GLN A 15 10.07 -24.36 -12.81
CA GLN A 15 11.09 -23.93 -13.78
C GLN A 15 11.56 -25.06 -14.73
N SER A 16 11.04 -26.28 -14.57
CA SER A 16 11.40 -27.40 -15.46
C SER A 16 10.82 -27.23 -16.87
N GLN A 17 11.51 -27.78 -17.87
CA GLN A 17 11.04 -27.76 -19.27
C GLN A 17 9.66 -28.44 -19.45
N GLN A 18 9.32 -29.39 -18.58
CA GLN A 18 8.02 -30.08 -18.59
C GLN A 18 6.85 -29.15 -18.28
N LEU A 19 7.08 -28.13 -17.45
CA LEU A 19 6.08 -27.12 -17.11
C LEU A 19 6.25 -25.81 -17.89
N ALA A 20 7.21 -25.73 -18.83
CA ALA A 20 7.37 -24.56 -19.69
C ALA A 20 6.12 -24.28 -20.55
N GLN A 21 5.41 -25.33 -20.96
CA GLN A 21 4.10 -25.25 -21.63
C GLN A 21 3.06 -26.01 -20.80
N PRO A 22 2.38 -25.35 -19.84
CA PRO A 22 1.35 -26.00 -19.06
C PRO A 22 0.21 -26.47 -19.97
N ALA A 23 -0.46 -27.56 -19.58
CA ALA A 23 -1.65 -28.00 -20.29
C ALA A 23 -2.70 -26.87 -20.35
N THR A 24 -3.52 -26.86 -21.41
CA THR A 24 -4.56 -25.84 -21.61
C THR A 24 -5.42 -25.68 -20.36
N GLY A 25 -5.54 -24.46 -19.84
CA GLY A 25 -6.29 -24.14 -18.63
C GLY A 25 -5.51 -24.25 -17.30
N LEU A 26 -4.28 -24.76 -17.29
CA LEU A 26 -3.44 -24.83 -16.09
C LEU A 26 -2.52 -23.62 -15.89
N GLY A 27 -2.51 -22.67 -16.83
CA GLY A 27 -1.66 -21.47 -16.78
C GLY A 27 -1.85 -20.66 -15.50
N ASN A 28 -3.09 -20.32 -15.15
CA ASN A 28 -3.39 -19.52 -13.95
C ASN A 28 -3.01 -20.26 -12.65
N GLN A 29 -3.23 -21.56 -12.58
CA GLN A 29 -2.83 -22.36 -11.42
C GLN A 29 -1.31 -22.41 -11.27
N LYS A 30 -0.58 -22.58 -12.38
CA LYS A 30 0.89 -22.51 -12.39
C LYS A 30 1.38 -21.14 -11.93
N LEU A 31 0.79 -20.06 -12.46
CA LEU A 31 1.18 -18.70 -12.09
C LEU A 31 0.96 -18.43 -10.61
N LEU A 32 -0.20 -18.81 -10.06
CA LEU A 32 -0.51 -18.66 -8.64
C LEU A 32 0.51 -19.39 -7.73
N LEU A 33 0.88 -20.63 -8.10
CA LEU A 33 1.89 -21.41 -7.37
C LEU A 33 3.29 -20.81 -7.50
N THR A 34 3.59 -20.23 -8.66
CA THR A 34 4.86 -19.52 -8.92
C THR A 34 4.97 -18.29 -8.03
N MET A 35 3.97 -17.40 -8.03
CA MET A 35 3.93 -16.23 -7.15
C MET A 35 4.02 -16.64 -5.67
N ALA A 36 3.23 -17.63 -5.24
CA ALA A 36 3.27 -18.14 -3.86
C ALA A 36 4.63 -18.70 -3.46
N SER A 37 5.35 -19.34 -4.38
CA SER A 37 6.67 -19.91 -4.09
C SER A 37 7.77 -18.86 -4.12
N ALA A 38 7.71 -17.90 -5.04
CA ALA A 38 8.67 -16.79 -5.08
C ALA A 38 8.58 -15.93 -3.80
N THR A 39 7.36 -15.56 -3.40
CA THR A 39 7.10 -14.79 -2.17
C THR A 39 7.50 -15.55 -0.91
N ALA A 40 7.14 -16.84 -0.78
CA ALA A 40 7.51 -17.64 0.39
C ALA A 40 9.01 -17.94 0.51
N LEU A 41 9.75 -17.85 -0.60
CA LEU A 41 11.21 -17.99 -0.63
C LEU A 41 11.94 -16.65 -0.55
N GLU A 42 11.22 -15.53 -0.55
CA GLU A 42 11.79 -14.18 -0.63
C GLU A 42 12.75 -14.02 -1.83
N ASP A 43 12.42 -14.68 -2.94
CA ASP A 43 13.27 -14.66 -4.14
C ASP A 43 12.97 -13.45 -5.02
N GLU A 44 13.71 -12.37 -4.81
CA GLU A 44 13.56 -11.13 -5.58
C GLU A 44 13.83 -11.30 -7.08
N SER A 45 14.81 -12.12 -7.46
CA SER A 45 15.14 -12.32 -8.88
C SER A 45 13.98 -13.01 -9.59
N TRP A 46 13.42 -14.05 -8.97
CA TRP A 46 12.26 -14.75 -9.52
C TRP A 46 11.01 -13.87 -9.49
N ALA A 47 10.82 -13.07 -8.43
CA ALA A 47 9.73 -12.10 -8.38
C ALA A 47 9.81 -11.08 -9.53
N LYS A 48 11.01 -10.58 -9.87
CA LYS A 48 11.23 -9.68 -11.03
C LYS A 48 10.91 -10.33 -12.37
N GLU A 49 11.29 -11.59 -12.56
CA GLU A 49 10.93 -12.36 -13.76
C GLU A 49 9.41 -12.47 -13.91
N ILE A 50 8.71 -12.81 -12.81
CA ILE A 50 7.26 -12.94 -12.80
C ILE A 50 6.60 -11.59 -13.05
N ALA A 51 7.00 -10.55 -12.32
CA ALA A 51 6.45 -9.20 -12.42
C ALA A 51 6.55 -8.62 -13.84
N GLY A 52 7.62 -8.95 -14.59
CA GLY A 52 7.79 -8.53 -15.98
C GLY A 52 6.74 -9.06 -16.95
N GLU A 53 5.98 -10.10 -16.57
CA GLU A 53 4.89 -10.68 -17.37
C GLU A 53 3.49 -10.28 -16.86
N LEU A 54 3.40 -9.57 -15.73
CA LEU A 54 2.14 -9.21 -15.08
C LEU A 54 1.74 -7.76 -15.38
N THR A 55 0.43 -7.54 -15.40
CA THR A 55 -0.17 -6.21 -15.20
C THR A 55 -0.90 -6.17 -13.86
N PRO A 56 -1.16 -4.97 -13.29
CA PRO A 56 -1.94 -4.83 -12.06
C PRO A 56 -3.33 -5.47 -12.10
N SER A 57 -3.91 -5.71 -13.28
CA SER A 57 -5.23 -6.33 -13.44
C SER A 57 -5.21 -7.85 -13.69
N THR A 58 -4.05 -8.49 -13.82
CA THR A 58 -3.94 -9.93 -14.17
C THR A 58 -4.73 -10.85 -13.22
N PHE A 59 -4.82 -10.50 -11.94
CA PHE A 59 -5.58 -11.26 -10.95
C PHE A 59 -7.09 -11.37 -11.25
N ILE A 60 -7.66 -10.47 -12.07
CA ILE A 60 -9.10 -10.46 -12.40
C ILE A 60 -9.49 -11.70 -13.23
N ASP A 61 -8.54 -12.30 -13.94
CA ASP A 61 -8.77 -13.50 -14.76
C ASP A 61 -8.92 -14.79 -13.91
N TYR A 62 -8.80 -14.69 -12.59
CA TYR A 62 -8.99 -15.82 -11.68
C TYR A 62 -10.48 -16.02 -11.31
N PRO A 63 -10.90 -17.26 -11.02
CA PRO A 63 -12.20 -17.55 -10.43
C PRO A 63 -12.45 -16.73 -9.16
N ALA A 64 -13.72 -16.36 -8.90
CA ALA A 64 -14.11 -15.46 -7.81
C ALA A 64 -13.60 -15.90 -6.42
N ASP A 65 -13.53 -17.20 -6.15
CA ASP A 65 -13.01 -17.78 -4.91
C ASP A 65 -11.49 -17.63 -4.76
N LEU A 66 -10.77 -17.31 -5.84
CA LEU A 66 -9.32 -17.13 -5.88
C LEU A 66 -8.88 -15.68 -6.11
N ILE A 67 -9.78 -14.77 -6.51
CA ILE A 67 -9.45 -13.36 -6.84
C ILE A 67 -8.66 -12.69 -5.72
N ALA A 68 -9.16 -12.72 -4.48
CA ALA A 68 -8.48 -12.07 -3.36
C ALA A 68 -7.10 -12.68 -3.12
N ARG A 69 -6.97 -14.01 -3.15
CA ARG A 69 -5.68 -14.69 -2.99
C ARG A 69 -4.70 -14.33 -4.11
N ALA A 70 -5.17 -14.31 -5.35
CA ALA A 70 -4.36 -13.98 -6.52
C ALA A 70 -3.87 -12.53 -6.47
N ALA A 71 -4.76 -11.58 -6.16
CA ALA A 71 -4.43 -10.17 -6.03
C ALA A 71 -3.39 -9.92 -4.93
N ASN A 72 -3.54 -10.57 -3.77
CA ASN A 72 -2.59 -10.44 -2.67
C ASN A 72 -1.21 -10.99 -3.05
N LEU A 73 -1.15 -12.20 -3.62
CA LEU A 73 0.10 -12.79 -4.09
C LEU A 73 0.76 -11.96 -5.19
N GLN A 74 -0.03 -11.40 -6.10
CA GLN A 74 0.46 -10.52 -7.14
C GLN A 74 1.05 -9.23 -6.57
N ALA A 75 0.35 -8.57 -5.65
CA ALA A 75 0.85 -7.37 -4.97
C ALA A 75 2.15 -7.66 -4.20
N ASP A 76 2.21 -8.78 -3.47
CA ASP A 76 3.41 -9.20 -2.74
C ASP A 76 4.56 -9.54 -3.69
N THR A 77 4.27 -10.12 -4.86
CA THR A 77 5.27 -10.40 -5.91
C THR A 77 5.82 -9.11 -6.50
N PHE A 78 4.98 -8.12 -6.81
CA PHE A 78 5.42 -6.81 -7.28
C PHE A 78 6.27 -6.08 -6.24
N ALA A 79 5.83 -6.07 -4.98
CA ALA A 79 6.60 -5.46 -3.88
C ALA A 79 7.98 -6.12 -3.72
N LEU A 80 8.04 -7.46 -3.72
CA LEU A 80 9.29 -8.21 -3.67
C LEU A 80 10.17 -8.00 -4.92
N ALA A 81 9.57 -7.69 -6.07
CA ALA A 81 10.28 -7.33 -7.29
C ALA A 81 10.85 -5.90 -7.25
N GLY A 82 10.50 -5.09 -6.24
CA GLY A 82 10.86 -3.68 -6.15
C GLY A 82 9.99 -2.76 -7.00
N ASP A 83 8.74 -3.16 -7.28
CA ASP A 83 7.73 -2.38 -8.00
C ASP A 83 6.53 -2.06 -7.08
N PRO A 84 6.69 -1.11 -6.14
CA PRO A 84 5.63 -0.76 -5.20
C PRO A 84 4.42 -0.09 -5.86
N MET A 85 4.61 0.55 -7.03
CA MET A 85 3.52 1.18 -7.78
C MET A 85 2.54 0.12 -8.31
N SER A 86 3.04 -0.89 -9.01
CA SER A 86 2.19 -1.98 -9.52
C SER A 86 1.55 -2.78 -8.39
N ALA A 87 2.26 -2.94 -7.25
CA ALA A 87 1.70 -3.54 -6.05
C ALA A 87 0.53 -2.73 -5.49
N ALA A 88 0.68 -1.41 -5.35
CA ALA A 88 -0.38 -0.51 -4.87
C ALA A 88 -1.59 -0.54 -5.81
N MET A 89 -1.36 -0.43 -7.13
CA MET A 89 -2.43 -0.47 -8.13
C MET A 89 -3.20 -1.80 -8.12
N THR A 90 -2.52 -2.92 -7.90
CA THR A 90 -3.17 -4.24 -7.74
C THR A 90 -4.14 -4.23 -6.54
N LEU A 91 -3.72 -3.67 -5.40
CA LEU A 91 -4.56 -3.61 -4.19
C LEU A 91 -5.71 -2.60 -4.32
N ILE A 92 -5.50 -1.49 -5.03
CA ILE A 92 -6.57 -0.53 -5.36
C ILE A 92 -7.65 -1.19 -6.22
N LEU A 93 -7.26 -2.00 -7.21
CA LEU A 93 -8.20 -2.78 -8.04
C LEU A 93 -8.88 -3.89 -7.23
N LEU A 94 -8.18 -4.55 -6.31
CA LEU A 94 -8.77 -5.55 -5.43
C LEU A 94 -9.91 -4.94 -4.59
N ALA A 95 -9.69 -3.77 -3.98
CA ALA A 95 -10.70 -3.08 -3.18
C ALA A 95 -11.98 -2.75 -3.98
N GLN A 96 -11.87 -2.54 -5.29
CA GLN A 96 -13.02 -2.32 -6.18
C GLN A 96 -13.73 -3.62 -6.59
N THR A 97 -12.99 -4.73 -6.59
CA THR A 97 -13.47 -6.02 -7.10
C THR A 97 -14.09 -6.88 -6.01
N ASP A 98 -13.61 -6.77 -4.77
CA ASP A 98 -14.05 -7.59 -3.64
C ASP A 98 -14.53 -6.72 -2.46
N ASN A 99 -15.85 -6.54 -2.37
CA ASN A 99 -16.51 -5.80 -1.28
C ASN A 99 -16.50 -6.54 0.06
N THR A 100 -15.99 -7.77 0.13
CA THR A 100 -15.88 -8.55 1.37
C THR A 100 -14.51 -8.42 2.03
N ALA A 101 -13.53 -7.84 1.33
CA ALA A 101 -12.21 -7.62 1.87
C ALA A 101 -12.19 -6.56 2.99
N ASP A 102 -11.25 -6.71 3.92
CA ASP A 102 -11.04 -5.71 4.97
C ASP A 102 -10.46 -4.43 4.36
N ALA A 103 -11.32 -3.42 4.22
CA ALA A 103 -10.95 -2.13 3.64
C ALA A 103 -9.82 -1.45 4.40
N GLN A 104 -9.80 -1.52 5.74
CA GLN A 104 -8.75 -0.89 6.54
C GLN A 104 -7.39 -1.56 6.26
N GLN A 105 -7.37 -2.89 6.20
CA GLN A 105 -6.15 -3.63 5.90
C GLN A 105 -5.63 -3.31 4.49
N ILE A 106 -6.50 -3.26 3.48
CA ILE A 106 -6.10 -2.91 2.11
C ILE A 106 -5.60 -1.48 2.06
N HIS A 107 -6.33 -0.51 2.63
CA HIS A 107 -5.95 0.90 2.59
C HIS A 107 -4.61 1.15 3.29
N ASN A 108 -4.34 0.47 4.40
CA ASN A 108 -3.04 0.54 5.08
C ASN A 108 -1.90 0.04 4.17
N ARG A 109 -2.11 -1.06 3.45
CA ARG A 109 -1.11 -1.61 2.52
C ARG A 109 -0.92 -0.75 1.28
N VAL A 110 -2.00 -0.24 0.70
CA VAL A 110 -1.93 0.71 -0.41
C VAL A 110 -1.11 1.93 0.01
N TRP A 111 -1.39 2.51 1.18
CA TRP A 111 -0.66 3.65 1.70
C TRP A 111 0.84 3.35 1.85
N SER A 112 1.19 2.27 2.56
CA SER A 112 2.58 1.85 2.77
C SER A 112 3.34 1.65 1.46
N LEU A 113 2.71 1.05 0.44
CA LEU A 113 3.34 0.86 -0.87
C LEU A 113 3.52 2.20 -1.59
N LEU A 114 2.53 3.10 -1.54
CA LEU A 114 2.64 4.42 -2.15
C LEU A 114 3.70 5.31 -1.49
N GLU A 115 4.05 5.08 -0.22
CA GLU A 115 5.18 5.76 0.44
C GLU A 115 6.54 5.30 -0.12
N GLU A 116 6.63 4.06 -0.60
CA GLU A 116 7.86 3.50 -1.18
C GLU A 116 8.10 3.92 -2.64
N VAL A 117 7.06 4.39 -3.35
CA VAL A 117 7.16 4.79 -4.76
C VAL A 117 8.12 5.99 -4.92
N PRO A 118 9.06 5.99 -5.89
CA PRO A 118 9.87 7.18 -6.18
C PRO A 118 9.03 8.38 -6.65
N GLU A 119 9.41 9.61 -6.24
CA GLU A 119 8.63 10.82 -6.55
C GLU A 119 8.39 11.05 -8.05
N ASN A 120 9.40 10.80 -8.88
CA ASN A 120 9.28 10.93 -10.32
C ASN A 120 8.26 9.95 -10.91
N GLU A 121 8.21 8.72 -10.37
CA GLU A 121 7.26 7.70 -10.79
C GLU A 121 5.84 8.05 -10.33
N LEU A 122 5.69 8.53 -9.09
CA LEU A 122 4.41 8.99 -8.57
C LEU A 122 3.84 10.15 -9.40
N SER A 123 4.70 11.11 -9.77
CA SER A 123 4.33 12.24 -10.63
C SER A 123 3.86 11.80 -12.01
N SER A 124 4.61 10.89 -12.66
CA SER A 124 4.22 10.29 -13.95
C SER A 124 2.90 9.52 -13.84
N ALA A 125 2.76 8.64 -12.84
CA ALA A 125 1.55 7.86 -12.62
C ALA A 125 0.33 8.76 -12.40
N SER A 126 0.47 9.82 -11.61
CA SER A 126 -0.62 10.77 -11.33
C SER A 126 -1.09 11.50 -12.60
N ALA A 127 -0.17 11.81 -13.53
CA ALA A 127 -0.51 12.42 -14.81
C ALA A 127 -1.23 11.46 -15.79
N GLU A 128 -0.95 10.17 -15.69
CA GLU A 128 -1.50 9.13 -16.59
C GLU A 128 -2.70 8.38 -15.99
N ALA A 129 -2.95 8.56 -14.68
CA ALA A 129 -3.94 7.78 -13.94
C ALA A 129 -5.35 7.89 -14.53
N ILE A 130 -5.98 6.73 -14.70
CA ILE A 130 -7.36 6.59 -15.15
C ILE A 130 -8.14 5.92 -14.02
N GLY A 131 -9.32 6.47 -13.71
CA GLY A 131 -10.19 5.94 -12.65
C GLY A 131 -10.11 6.75 -11.37
N TYR A 132 -11.26 6.91 -10.72
CA TYR A 132 -11.44 7.79 -9.57
C TYR A 132 -10.59 7.35 -8.37
N GLU A 133 -10.50 6.05 -8.12
CA GLU A 133 -9.77 5.48 -6.99
C GLU A 133 -8.25 5.63 -7.15
N ALA A 134 -7.71 5.32 -8.33
CA ALA A 134 -6.27 5.46 -8.58
C ALA A 134 -5.84 6.93 -8.50
N GLN A 135 -6.61 7.84 -9.11
CA GLN A 135 -6.34 9.28 -9.06
C GLN A 135 -6.36 9.82 -7.62
N GLY A 136 -7.37 9.43 -6.83
CA GLY A 136 -7.49 9.89 -5.44
C GLY A 136 -6.32 9.44 -4.57
N TRP A 137 -5.91 8.17 -4.69
CA TRP A 137 -4.74 7.64 -3.96
C TRP A 137 -3.44 8.32 -4.35
N LEU A 138 -3.19 8.52 -5.64
CA LEU A 138 -1.98 9.18 -6.13
C LEU A 138 -1.92 10.65 -5.71
N GLU A 139 -3.06 11.36 -5.77
CA GLU A 139 -3.14 12.73 -5.27
C GLU A 139 -2.84 12.81 -3.76
N LEU A 140 -3.42 11.91 -2.96
CA LEU A 140 -3.16 11.86 -1.51
C LEU A 140 -1.68 11.64 -1.20
N ALA A 141 -1.06 10.68 -1.90
CA ALA A 141 0.37 10.41 -1.76
C ALA A 141 1.21 11.63 -2.15
N SER A 142 0.92 12.28 -3.27
CA SER A 142 1.64 13.48 -3.71
C SER A 142 1.49 14.65 -2.73
N LEU A 143 0.29 14.88 -2.18
CA LEU A 143 0.03 15.96 -1.23
C LEU A 143 0.89 15.82 0.04
N LEU A 144 1.09 14.59 0.51
CA LEU A 144 1.81 14.31 1.76
C LEU A 144 3.32 14.16 1.60
N ARG A 145 3.84 14.28 0.37
CA ARG A 145 5.28 14.30 0.09
C ARG A 145 5.93 15.67 0.16
N THR A 146 5.16 16.69 0.55
CA THR A 146 5.68 18.06 0.72
C THR A 146 6.82 18.06 1.75
N PRO A 147 8.07 18.39 1.34
CA PRO A 147 9.20 18.43 2.26
C PRO A 147 8.94 19.39 3.42
N ASP A 148 9.43 19.04 4.61
CA ASP A 148 9.35 19.86 5.83
C ASP A 148 7.92 20.15 6.35
N ALA A 149 6.87 19.55 5.77
CA ALA A 149 5.51 19.69 6.27
C ALA A 149 5.36 19.08 7.67
N GLY A 150 5.04 19.92 8.66
CA GLY A 150 4.75 19.47 10.03
C GLY A 150 3.42 18.73 10.14
N ILE A 151 3.21 18.01 11.25
CA ILE A 151 1.96 17.24 11.52
C ILE A 151 0.69 18.09 11.33
N ASP A 152 0.70 19.35 11.73
CA ASP A 152 -0.46 20.25 11.61
C ASP A 152 -0.81 20.53 10.14
N GLU A 153 0.21 20.70 9.29
CA GLU A 153 0.03 20.91 7.86
C GLU A 153 -0.42 19.63 7.17
N GLN A 154 0.22 18.50 7.46
CA GLN A 154 -0.20 17.20 6.95
C GLN A 154 -1.65 16.88 7.32
N GLY A 155 -2.05 17.11 8.58
CA GLY A 155 -3.44 16.93 9.02
C GLY A 155 -4.43 17.83 8.29
N ARG A 156 -4.06 19.07 7.97
CA ARG A 156 -4.89 19.95 7.12
C ARG A 156 -4.98 19.43 5.69
N SER A 157 -3.88 18.95 5.11
CA SER A 157 -3.84 18.38 3.76
C SER A 157 -4.71 17.12 3.67
N ILE A 158 -4.66 16.22 4.66
CA ILE A 158 -5.51 15.01 4.74
C ILE A 158 -6.99 15.40 4.74
N ARG A 159 -7.40 16.32 5.62
CA ARG A 159 -8.80 16.77 5.67
C ARG A 159 -9.23 17.50 4.39
N GLY A 160 -8.35 18.31 3.82
CA GLY A 160 -8.58 18.98 2.54
C GLY A 160 -8.82 17.98 1.42
N TRP A 161 -7.97 16.95 1.35
CA TRP A 161 -8.12 15.85 0.40
C TRP A 161 -9.42 15.07 0.62
N GLN A 162 -9.78 14.69 1.85
CA GLN A 162 -11.06 14.02 2.13
C GLN A 162 -12.28 14.85 1.68
N ASN A 163 -12.23 16.17 1.83
CA ASN A 163 -13.29 17.07 1.38
C ASN A 163 -13.38 17.16 -0.16
N ASN A 164 -12.24 17.04 -0.86
CA ASN A 164 -12.19 17.03 -2.33
C ASN A 164 -12.59 15.66 -2.90
N TRP A 165 -12.37 14.59 -2.15
CA TRP A 165 -12.62 13.20 -2.53
C TRP A 165 -13.67 12.51 -1.64
N PRO A 166 -14.87 13.09 -1.43
CA PRO A 166 -15.82 12.59 -0.43
C PRO A 166 -16.36 11.19 -0.74
N GLY A 167 -16.33 10.75 -2.01
CA GLY A 167 -16.75 9.42 -2.42
C GLY A 167 -15.65 8.38 -2.40
N HIS A 168 -14.40 8.76 -2.14
CA HIS A 168 -13.25 7.85 -2.26
C HIS A 168 -13.20 6.87 -1.07
N PRO A 169 -12.92 5.56 -1.28
CA PRO A 169 -12.88 4.58 -0.20
C PRO A 169 -11.94 4.98 0.94
N ALA A 170 -10.76 5.51 0.62
CA ALA A 170 -9.79 5.98 1.61
C ALA A 170 -10.20 7.28 2.30
N ALA A 171 -11.15 8.06 1.76
CA ALA A 171 -11.71 9.19 2.47
C ALA A 171 -12.72 8.75 3.53
N GLN A 172 -13.43 7.64 3.28
CA GLN A 172 -14.37 7.02 4.21
C GLN A 172 -13.65 6.21 5.31
N VAL A 173 -12.61 5.47 4.92
CA VAL A 173 -11.78 4.67 5.81
C VAL A 173 -10.32 5.05 5.58
N LEU A 174 -9.82 6.05 6.31
CA LEU A 174 -8.43 6.49 6.19
C LEU A 174 -7.45 5.36 6.56
N PRO A 175 -6.29 5.27 5.90
CA PRO A 175 -5.15 4.52 6.43
C PRO A 175 -4.88 4.90 7.89
N SER A 176 -4.57 3.91 8.72
CA SER A 176 -4.45 4.11 10.17
C SER A 176 -3.37 5.15 10.53
N GLU A 177 -2.29 5.21 9.76
CA GLU A 177 -1.26 6.24 9.90
C GLU A 177 -1.80 7.65 9.63
N LEU A 178 -2.54 7.83 8.54
CA LEU A 178 -3.15 9.12 8.20
C LEU A 178 -4.22 9.54 9.21
N GLN A 179 -4.98 8.57 9.74
CA GLN A 179 -5.91 8.82 10.83
C GLN A 179 -5.20 9.31 12.10
N LEU A 180 -4.04 8.72 12.43
CA LEU A 180 -3.22 9.16 13.56
C LEU A 180 -2.69 10.57 13.34
N ILE A 181 -2.15 10.89 12.15
CA ILE A 181 -1.67 12.23 11.80
C ILE A 181 -2.80 13.27 11.93
N ALA A 182 -3.98 12.99 11.37
CA ALA A 182 -5.14 13.86 11.45
C ALA A 182 -5.58 14.12 12.91
N THR A 183 -5.60 13.06 13.73
CA THR A 183 -5.95 13.14 15.16
C THR A 183 -4.94 13.97 15.96
N LEU A 184 -3.64 13.74 15.73
CA LEU A 184 -2.58 14.48 16.42
C LEU A 184 -2.62 15.97 16.08
N ALA A 185 -2.84 16.30 14.80
CA ALA A 185 -2.99 17.67 14.33
C ALA A 185 -4.18 18.42 14.98
N GLU A 186 -5.25 17.71 15.37
CA GLU A 186 -6.41 18.28 16.06
C GLU A 186 -6.19 18.44 17.57
N SER A 187 -5.39 17.56 18.16
CA SER A 187 -5.17 17.50 19.60
C SER A 187 -4.17 18.53 20.15
N ARG A 188 -3.57 19.38 19.31
CA ARG A 188 -2.63 20.41 19.78
C ARG A 188 -3.34 21.42 20.70
N PRO A 189 -2.86 21.62 21.94
CA PRO A 189 -3.40 22.66 22.79
C PRO A 189 -3.08 24.03 22.19
N GLU A 190 -4.11 24.84 21.92
CA GLU A 190 -3.97 26.21 21.40
C GLU A 190 -3.20 27.15 22.34
N LYS A 191 -2.96 26.75 23.60
CA LYS A 191 -2.26 27.55 24.61
C LYS A 191 -1.44 26.66 25.55
N ILE A 192 -0.12 26.74 25.45
CA ILE A 192 0.72 26.54 26.64
C ILE A 192 0.58 27.83 27.45
N ALA A 193 -0.36 27.86 28.40
CA ALA A 193 -0.32 28.88 29.43
C ALA A 193 0.94 28.61 30.26
N LEU A 194 2.00 29.38 30.00
CA LEU A 194 3.16 29.41 30.86
C LEU A 194 2.73 30.02 32.20
N VAL A 195 2.35 29.18 33.16
CA VAL A 195 2.12 29.61 34.54
C VAL A 195 3.50 29.81 35.17
N LEU A 196 4.04 31.02 35.06
CA LEU A 196 5.14 31.45 35.93
C LEU A 196 4.55 31.76 37.31
N PRO A 197 4.96 31.07 38.39
CA PRO A 197 4.64 31.54 39.73
C PRO A 197 5.39 32.87 39.97
N LEU A 198 4.67 33.98 39.86
CA LEU A 198 5.11 35.30 40.28
C LEU A 198 4.58 35.60 41.68
N GLU A 199 5.03 34.87 42.70
CA GLU A 199 4.90 35.37 44.07
C GLU A 199 5.93 34.72 45.00
N GLY A 200 6.90 35.55 45.36
CA GLY A 200 7.92 35.29 46.37
C GLY A 200 8.78 36.52 46.66
N GLN A 201 8.21 37.74 46.61
CA GLN A 201 8.73 38.91 47.34
C GLN A 201 7.93 38.90 48.66
N ILE A 202 8.47 38.91 49.88
CA ILE A 202 9.42 39.85 50.49
C ILE A 202 9.87 39.29 51.85
N GLY A 203 11.12 39.56 52.25
CA GLY A 203 11.59 39.42 53.63
C GLY A 203 12.85 40.25 53.86
N ARG A 204 12.68 41.48 54.38
CA ARG A 204 13.75 42.39 54.81
C ARG A 204 14.16 42.12 56.27
N ALA A 205 15.38 42.59 56.61
CA ALA A 205 15.99 42.78 57.94
C ALA A 205 16.44 41.49 58.65
N SER A 206 17.65 41.38 59.18
CA SER A 206 18.44 42.36 59.96
C SER A 206 19.94 42.21 59.71
#